data_AF-A0A1F8EC23-F1
#
_entry.id   AF-A0A1F8EC23-F1
#
_cell.length_a   1.000
_cell.length_b   1.000
_cell.length_c   1.000
_cell.angle_alpha   90.00
_cell.angle_beta   90.00
_cell.angle_gamma   90.00
#
_symmetry.space_group_name_H-M   'P 1'
#
loop_
_entity.id
_entity.type
_entity.pdbx_description
1 polymer ?
#
loop_
_entity_poly.entity_id
_entity_poly.type
_entity_poly.pdbx_seq_one_letter_code
_entity_poly.pdbx_strand_id
1 'polypeptide(L)'
;MTFTVLPIRIIKVIFFKIGGMAMRFIIGLVATVFIWVFALIPVWIFLGARSFTNPEGFWQNIVLLGVGFWVLGGAQVVFAVVGLAATVVAWSHICE
;
A
#
# COMPACT_ATOMS: atom_id res chain seq x y z
N MET A 1 -29.21 -39.89 -19.39
CA MET A 1 -29.04 -38.42 -19.28
C MET A 1 -28.11 -38.04 -18.11
N THR A 2 -26.95 -38.68 -17.98
CA THR A 2 -26.04 -38.50 -16.82
C THR A 2 -24.63 -38.04 -17.21
N PHE A 3 -24.25 -38.15 -18.48
CA PHE A 3 -22.88 -37.86 -18.95
C PHE A 3 -22.60 -36.38 -19.26
N THR A 4 -23.62 -35.54 -19.47
CA THR A 4 -23.44 -34.10 -19.77
C THR A 4 -23.43 -33.19 -18.54
N VAL A 5 -23.89 -33.69 -17.39
CA VAL A 5 -24.05 -32.88 -16.16
C VAL A 5 -22.73 -32.78 -15.37
N LEU A 6 -21.87 -33.80 -15.48
CA LEU A 6 -20.54 -33.89 -14.87
C LEU A 6 -19.58 -32.77 -15.32
N PRO A 7 -19.37 -32.52 -16.64
CA PRO A 7 -18.44 -31.48 -17.08
C PRO A 7 -18.89 -30.07 -16.68
N ILE A 8 -20.20 -29.79 -16.67
CA ILE A 8 -20.76 -28.49 -16.27
C ILE A 8 -20.51 -28.20 -14.79
N ARG A 9 -20.63 -29.22 -13.93
CA ARG A 9 -20.33 -29.09 -12.49
C ARG A 9 -18.85 -28.80 -12.24
N ILE A 10 -17.96 -29.47 -12.96
CA ILE A 10 -16.50 -29.28 -12.85
C ILE A 10 -16.13 -27.85 -13.27
N ILE A 11 -16.66 -27.37 -14.39
CA ILE A 11 -16.41 -26.00 -14.89
C ILE A 11 -16.84 -24.95 -13.86
N LYS A 12 -18.03 -25.10 -13.26
CA LYS A 12 -18.50 -24.16 -12.22
C LYS A 12 -17.61 -24.15 -10.97
N VAL A 13 -17.13 -25.32 -10.53
CA VAL A 13 -16.24 -25.41 -9.37
C VAL A 13 -14.90 -24.74 -9.66
N ILE A 14 -14.34 -24.94 -10.85
CA ILE A 14 -13.11 -24.28 -11.28
C ILE A 14 -13.29 -22.75 -11.32
N PHE A 15 -14.38 -22.27 -11.93
CA PHE A 15 -14.65 -20.84 -12.05
C PHE A 15 -14.88 -20.18 -10.69
N PHE A 16 -15.58 -20.85 -9.77
CA PHE A 16 -15.78 -20.38 -8.39
C PHE A 16 -14.46 -20.33 -7.61
N LYS A 17 -13.58 -21.34 -7.78
CA LYS A 17 -12.27 -21.38 -7.15
C LYS A 17 -11.35 -20.27 -7.68
N ILE A 18 -11.37 -20.01 -8.98
CA ILE A 18 -10.64 -18.90 -9.62
C ILE A 18 -11.15 -17.55 -9.09
N GLY A 19 -12.48 -17.37 -8.98
CA GLY A 19 -13.08 -16.16 -8.42
C GLY A 19 -12.65 -15.91 -6.97
N GLY A 20 -12.58 -16.95 -6.14
CA GLY A 20 -12.10 -16.85 -4.76
C GLY A 20 -10.62 -16.42 -4.67
N MET A 21 -9.76 -16.93 -5.55
CA MET A 21 -8.35 -16.51 -5.63
C MET A 21 -8.21 -15.07 -6.11
N ALA A 22 -8.99 -14.66 -7.12
CA ALA A 22 -8.98 -13.29 -7.62
C ALA A 22 -9.43 -12.27 -6.55
N MET A 23 -10.47 -12.61 -5.77
CA MET A 23 -10.96 -11.74 -4.70
C MET A 23 -9.90 -11.53 -3.60
N ARG A 24 -9.24 -12.61 -3.17
CA ARG A 24 -8.14 -12.56 -2.20
C ARG A 24 -6.99 -11.67 -2.68
N PHE A 25 -6.65 -11.77 -3.97
CA PHE A 25 -5.64 -10.92 -4.59
C PHE A 25 -6.02 -9.44 -4.59
N ILE A 26 -7.27 -9.10 -4.93
CA ILE A 26 -7.78 -7.72 -4.90
C ILE A 26 -7.70 -7.14 -3.48
N ILE A 27 -8.07 -7.93 -2.46
CA ILE A 27 -7.97 -7.50 -1.06
C ILE A 27 -6.51 -7.18 -0.70
N GLY A 28 -5.55 -7.98 -1.15
CA GLY A 28 -4.12 -7.74 -0.92
C GLY A 28 -3.61 -6.46 -1.58
N LEU A 29 -4.06 -6.17 -2.80
CA LEU A 29 -3.75 -4.91 -3.48
C LEU A 29 -4.32 -3.72 -2.69
N VAL A 30 -5.58 -3.78 -2.29
CA VAL A 30 -6.24 -2.72 -1.52
C VAL A 30 -5.50 -2.50 -0.18
N ALA A 31 -5.19 -3.56 0.55
CA ALA A 31 -4.44 -3.48 1.80
C ALA A 31 -3.06 -2.83 1.60
N THR A 32 -2.36 -3.20 0.53
CA THR A 32 -1.05 -2.61 0.17
C THR A 32 -1.17 -1.11 -0.05
N VAL A 33 -2.20 -0.65 -0.78
CA VAL A 33 -2.44 0.79 -0.98
C VAL A 33 -2.58 1.51 0.36
N PHE A 34 -3.42 1.00 1.27
CA PHE A 34 -3.61 1.63 2.57
C PHE A 34 -2.33 1.64 3.41
N ILE A 35 -1.58 0.53 3.46
CA ILE A 35 -0.30 0.45 4.16
C ILE A 35 0.64 1.57 3.70
N TRP A 36 0.77 1.77 2.39
CA TRP A 36 1.67 2.78 1.85
C TRP A 36 1.16 4.21 2.01
N VAL A 37 -0.14 4.44 1.98
CA VAL A 37 -0.72 5.74 2.33
C VAL A 37 -0.32 6.16 3.75
N PHE A 38 -0.37 5.23 4.72
CA PHE A 38 0.06 5.48 6.09
C PHE A 38 1.59 5.53 6.24
N ALA A 39 2.33 4.68 5.53
CA ALA A 39 3.80 4.71 5.56
C ALA A 39 4.38 6.04 5.03
N LEU A 40 3.62 6.80 4.25
CA LEU A 40 4.00 8.10 3.72
C LEU A 40 3.52 9.29 4.58
N ILE A 41 3.01 9.06 5.79
CA ILE A 41 2.65 10.13 6.74
C ILE A 41 3.73 11.22 6.87
N PRO A 42 5.03 10.89 7.05
CA PRO A 42 6.07 11.92 7.14
C PRO A 42 6.15 12.81 5.89
N VAL A 43 5.97 12.24 4.70
CA VAL A 43 5.89 13.00 3.43
C VAL A 43 4.65 13.88 3.40
N TRP A 44 3.48 13.37 3.82
CA TRP A 44 2.25 14.17 3.88
C TRP A 44 2.40 15.37 4.82
N ILE A 45 3.03 15.18 5.97
CA ILE A 45 3.33 16.25 6.93
C ILE A 45 4.28 17.28 6.29
N PHE A 46 5.33 16.83 5.59
CA PHE A 46 6.26 17.73 4.91
C PHE A 46 5.56 18.58 3.84
N LEU A 47 4.73 17.95 3.00
CA LEU A 47 3.98 18.64 1.96
C LEU A 47 2.99 19.64 2.57
N GLY A 48 2.26 19.23 3.62
CA GLY A 48 1.37 20.12 4.35
C GLY A 48 2.10 21.32 4.94
N ALA A 49 3.20 21.09 5.65
CA ALA A 49 4.03 22.15 6.23
C ALA A 49 4.51 23.12 5.15
N ARG A 50 5.02 22.61 4.02
CA ARG A 50 5.45 23.43 2.89
C ARG A 50 4.31 24.30 2.35
N SER A 51 3.12 23.72 2.17
CA SER A 51 1.94 24.46 1.69
C SER A 51 1.48 25.55 2.66
N PHE A 52 1.55 25.31 3.97
CA PHE A 52 1.17 26.31 4.97
C PHE A 52 2.21 27.41 5.14
N THR A 53 3.50 27.09 5.09
CA THR A 53 4.58 28.08 5.27
C THR A 53 4.91 28.88 4.01
N ASN A 54 4.46 28.40 2.84
CA ASN A 54 4.68 28.98 1.51
C ASN A 54 6.03 29.70 1.34
N PRO A 55 7.16 28.99 1.44
CA PRO A 55 8.48 29.63 1.44
C PRO A 55 8.82 30.21 0.06
N GLU A 56 8.92 31.53 -0.04
CA GLU A 56 9.23 32.24 -1.29
C GLU A 56 10.75 32.46 -1.46
N GLY A 57 11.50 32.51 -0.35
CA GLY A 57 12.94 32.76 -0.37
C GLY A 57 13.81 31.50 -0.52
N PHE A 58 14.98 31.63 -1.14
CA PHE A 58 15.97 30.54 -1.25
C PHE A 58 16.36 29.98 0.13
N TRP A 59 16.66 30.86 1.09
CA TRP A 59 17.04 30.46 2.45
C TRP A 59 15.92 29.77 3.22
N GLN A 60 14.66 30.18 3.01
CA GLN A 60 13.50 29.53 3.64
C GLN A 60 13.30 28.10 3.11
N ASN A 61 13.50 27.90 1.80
CA ASN A 61 13.43 26.58 1.18
C ASN A 61 14.56 25.67 1.69
N ILE A 62 15.79 26.18 1.85
CA ILE A 62 16.90 25.40 2.43
C ILE A 62 16.61 25.00 3.88
N VAL A 63 16.11 25.93 4.71
CA VAL A 63 15.78 25.61 6.11
C VAL A 63 14.66 24.57 6.18
N LEU A 64 13.60 24.73 5.38
CA LEU A 64 12.49 23.78 5.34
C LEU A 64 12.94 22.40 4.86
N LEU A 65 13.80 22.34 3.84
CA LEU A 65 14.40 21.08 3.36
C LEU A 65 15.33 20.46 4.40
N GLY A 66 16.15 21.26 5.10
CA GLY A 66 17.04 20.77 6.16
C GLY A 66 16.28 20.16 7.32
N VAL A 67 15.24 20.85 7.82
CA VAL A 67 14.37 20.34 8.89
C VAL A 67 13.57 19.13 8.41
N GLY A 68 13.00 19.21 7.22
CA GLY A 68 12.24 18.12 6.61
C GLY A 68 13.10 16.87 6.41
N PHE A 69 14.33 17.02 5.91
CA PHE A 69 15.24 15.90 5.67
C PHE A 69 15.67 15.21 6.98
N TRP A 70 16.07 15.99 7.99
CA TRP A 70 16.57 15.40 9.25
C TRP A 70 15.46 14.81 10.12
N VAL A 71 14.35 15.52 10.30
CA VAL A 71 13.28 15.07 11.20
C VAL A 71 12.33 14.12 10.48
N LEU A 72 11.81 14.53 9.33
CA LEU A 72 10.81 13.74 8.59
C LEU A 72 11.45 12.69 7.70
N GLY A 73 12.65 12.92 7.16
CA GLY A 73 13.36 11.91 6.37
C GLY A 73 13.79 10.71 7.20
N GLY A 74 14.33 10.93 8.41
CA GLY A 74 14.65 9.84 9.35
C GLY A 74 13.40 9.04 9.75
N ALA A 75 12.31 9.73 10.09
CA ALA A 75 11.02 9.08 10.34
C ALA A 75 10.51 8.32 9.09
N GLN A 76 10.66 8.89 7.90
CA GLN A 76 10.20 8.27 6.65
C GLN A 76 10.89 6.92 6.39
N VAL A 77 12.18 6.79 6.72
CA VAL A 77 12.88 5.50 6.62
C VAL A 77 12.24 4.46 7.54
N VAL A 78 11.96 4.82 8.79
CA VAL A 78 11.32 3.91 9.76
C VAL A 78 9.94 3.49 9.27
N PHE A 79 9.11 4.45 8.85
CA PHE A 79 7.77 4.16 8.33
C PHE A 79 7.81 3.35 7.03
N ALA A 80 8.79 3.56 6.16
CA ALA A 80 8.97 2.76 4.95
C ALA A 80 9.34 1.31 5.27
N VAL A 81 10.23 1.09 6.24
CA VAL A 81 10.60 -0.27 6.69
C VAL A 81 9.39 -0.98 7.31
N VAL A 82 8.63 -0.28 8.17
CA VAL A 82 7.40 -0.82 8.76
C VAL A 82 6.35 -1.10 7.68
N GLY A 83 6.18 -0.22 6.70
CA GLY A 83 5.26 -0.41 5.58
C GLY A 83 5.64 -1.60 4.70
N LEU A 84 6.94 -1.81 4.47
CA LEU A 84 7.45 -3.00 3.76
C LEU A 84 7.16 -4.27 4.54
N ALA A 85 7.47 -4.30 5.84
CA ALA A 85 7.19 -5.45 6.69
C ALA A 85 5.69 -5.77 6.74
N ALA A 86 4.83 -4.76 6.92
CA ALA A 86 3.39 -4.92 6.90
C ALA A 86 2.89 -5.44 5.54
N THR A 87 3.49 -4.99 4.44
CA THR A 87 3.17 -5.50 3.09
C THR A 87 3.50 -6.99 3.00
N VAL A 88 4.70 -7.40 3.39
CA VAL A 88 5.10 -8.82 3.37
C VAL A 88 4.14 -9.70 4.19
N VAL A 89 3.77 -9.25 5.39
CA VAL A 89 2.82 -9.97 6.26
C VAL A 89 1.41 -10.01 5.65
N ALA A 90 0.95 -8.91 5.05
CA ALA A 90 -0.36 -8.87 4.41
C ALA A 90 -0.43 -9.88 3.25
N TRP A 91 0.63 -10.02 2.46
CA TRP A 91 0.67 -10.97 1.35
C TRP A 91 0.87 -12.42 1.81
N SER A 92 1.58 -12.69 2.90
CA SER A 92 1.72 -14.06 3.41
C SER A 92 0.36 -14.66 3.78
N HIS A 93 -0.51 -13.89 4.44
CA HIS A 93 -1.86 -14.35 4.80
C HIS A 93 -2.82 -14.54 3.61
N ILE A 94 -2.49 -13.98 2.45
CA ILE A 94 -3.33 -14.05 1.24
C ILE A 94 -2.92 -15.23 0.36
N CYS A 95 -1.63 -15.57 0.38
CA CYS A 95 -1.04 -16.69 -0.35
C CYS A 95 -1.21 -18.05 0.34
N GLU A 96 -1.54 -18.08 1.63
CA GLU A 96 -1.97 -19.28 2.38
C GLU A 96 -3.42 -19.69 2.05
#